data_AF-A0A935MQG5-F1
#
_entry.id   AF-A0A935MQG5-F1
#
_cell.length_a   1.000
_cell.length_b   1.000
_cell.length_c   1.000
_cell.angle_alpha   90.00
_cell.angle_beta   90.00
_cell.angle_gamma   90.00
#
_symmetry.space_group_name_H-M   'P 1'
#
loop_
_entity.id
_entity.type
_entity.pdbx_description
1 polymer ?
#
loop_
_entity_poly.entity_id
_entity_poly.type
_entity_poly.pdbx_seq_one_letter_code
_entity_poly.pdbx_strand_id
1 'polypeptide(L)'
;MKRNTINETPQTETTENLFSAENTNNVLDFSTTLKELRKTVDPNLIRQRAGRRDRDGNVHMVEYVEWHTVADVLDDNAPNWAHAVKDIRSIGDIVTVTVAITIDGVTREGIGTGKAISETGIKKAEHDALKRAAVKFGIARELYKKEFDAIEQTDEGQVFEPKAISDPIAKSLGDMVTGKQLGMIRAIAREANIDAEAECSQMMRCGIDELSKRAASDLIEHLQNLQRNTVTPMRRVG
;
A
#
# COMPACT_ATOMS: atom_id res chain seq x y z
N MET A 1 40.13 11.38 80.14
CA MET A 1 40.10 11.68 78.69
C MET A 1 38.95 10.91 78.06
N LYS A 2 37.82 11.59 77.84
CA LYS A 2 37.14 11.84 76.54
C LYS A 2 35.96 10.88 76.25
N ARG A 3 34.76 11.48 76.16
CA ARG A 3 33.49 10.96 75.65
C ARG A 3 33.51 10.87 74.11
N ASN A 4 32.66 10.00 73.53
CA ASN A 4 31.82 10.22 72.32
C ASN A 4 31.08 8.89 72.00
N THR A 5 29.75 8.76 72.10
CA THR A 5 28.63 9.22 71.24
C THR A 5 28.57 8.60 69.84
N ILE A 6 27.59 7.69 69.67
CA ILE A 6 26.58 7.50 68.61
C ILE A 6 26.99 7.87 67.16
N ASN A 7 26.79 6.93 66.23
CA ASN A 7 26.07 7.20 64.99
C ASN A 7 25.45 5.93 64.40
N GLU A 8 24.13 5.97 64.28
CA GLU A 8 23.28 5.08 63.49
C GLU A 8 23.65 5.18 62.01
N THR A 9 23.73 4.04 61.34
CA THR A 9 23.85 3.96 59.88
C THR A 9 22.47 4.23 59.28
N PRO A 10 22.31 5.17 58.33
CA PRO A 10 21.01 5.39 57.69
C PRO A 10 20.67 4.21 56.78
N GLN A 11 19.41 3.80 56.87
CA GLN A 11 18.76 2.88 55.94
C GLN A 11 18.90 3.43 54.51
N THR A 12 19.42 2.59 53.62
CA THR A 12 19.30 2.78 52.17
C THR A 12 17.85 2.53 51.77
N GLU A 13 17.00 3.53 51.99
CA GLU A 13 15.76 3.68 51.25
C GLU A 13 16.03 4.51 49.99
N THR A 14 15.23 4.26 48.95
CA THR A 14 15.04 5.10 47.76
C THR A 14 16.04 4.94 46.61
N THR A 15 15.81 3.92 45.78
CA THR A 15 16.13 4.00 44.33
C THR A 15 15.18 3.20 43.45
N GLU A 16 14.33 2.34 44.01
CA GLU A 16 13.40 1.53 43.22
C GLU A 16 12.01 2.18 42.98
N ASN A 17 11.68 3.28 43.66
CA ASN A 17 10.36 3.91 43.54
C ASN A 17 10.25 5.04 42.50
N LEU A 18 11.35 5.52 41.91
CA LEU A 18 11.28 6.56 40.87
C LEU A 18 10.92 5.99 39.48
N PHE A 19 11.42 4.79 39.15
CA PHE A 19 11.17 4.17 37.84
C PHE A 19 9.73 3.67 37.65
N SER A 20 9.00 3.44 38.74
CA SER A 20 7.63 2.91 38.71
C SER A 20 6.61 4.01 38.43
N ALA A 21 6.77 5.19 39.04
CA ALA A 21 5.79 6.27 38.98
C ALA A 21 5.82 7.05 37.66
N GLU A 22 7.01 7.32 37.11
CA GLU A 22 7.15 8.00 35.81
C GLU A 22 6.58 7.16 34.67
N ASN A 23 6.80 5.85 34.70
CA ASN A 23 6.33 4.94 33.65
C ASN A 23 4.81 4.78 33.68
N THR A 24 4.19 4.73 34.86
CA THR A 24 2.71 4.68 34.97
C THR A 24 2.04 5.98 34.51
N ASN A 25 2.66 7.13 34.78
CA ASN A 25 2.16 8.43 34.32
C ASN A 25 2.24 8.54 32.79
N ASN A 26 3.36 8.14 32.18
CA ASN A 26 3.53 8.14 30.73
C ASN A 26 2.53 7.20 30.03
N VAL A 27 2.21 6.05 30.62
CA VAL A 27 1.22 5.11 30.05
C VAL A 27 -0.21 5.69 30.10
N LEU A 28 -0.59 6.34 31.20
CA LEU A 28 -1.90 7.01 31.31
C LEU A 28 -2.01 8.18 30.33
N ASP A 29 -0.93 8.95 30.16
CA ASP A 29 -0.86 10.09 29.24
C ASP A 29 -0.99 9.61 27.78
N PHE A 30 -0.18 8.64 27.36
CA PHE A 30 -0.25 8.09 26.02
C PHE A 30 -1.61 7.44 25.69
N SER A 31 -2.26 6.81 26.67
CA SER A 31 -3.61 6.25 26.47
C SER A 31 -4.66 7.33 26.19
N THR A 32 -4.48 8.51 26.78
CA THR A 32 -5.33 9.69 26.58
C THR A 32 -5.06 10.29 25.21
N THR A 33 -3.78 10.46 24.85
CA THR A 33 -3.35 10.89 23.51
C THR A 33 -3.96 9.99 22.43
N LEU A 34 -3.87 8.66 22.57
CA LEU A 34 -4.48 7.73 21.62
C LEU A 34 -6.01 7.83 21.55
N LYS A 35 -6.68 8.18 22.65
CA LYS A 35 -8.13 8.37 22.67
C LYS A 35 -8.53 9.60 21.86
N GLU A 36 -7.78 10.68 22.00
CA GLU A 36 -7.97 11.92 21.25
C GLU A 36 -7.68 11.72 19.75
N LEU A 37 -6.55 11.09 19.41
CA LEU A 37 -6.17 10.78 18.02
C LEU A 37 -7.13 9.81 17.29
N ARG A 38 -7.99 9.08 18.02
CA ARG A 38 -9.00 8.18 17.45
C ARG A 38 -10.35 8.87 17.18
N LYS A 39 -10.51 10.13 17.58
CA LYS A 39 -11.73 10.88 17.27
C LYS A 39 -11.91 10.97 15.76
N THR A 40 -13.16 10.87 15.32
CA THR A 40 -13.51 10.98 13.90
C THR A 40 -13.09 12.34 13.36
N VAL A 41 -12.51 12.36 12.17
CA VAL A 41 -12.13 13.61 11.51
C VAL A 41 -13.40 14.39 11.12
N ASP A 42 -13.35 15.72 11.21
CA ASP A 42 -14.43 16.59 10.71
C ASP A 42 -14.75 16.25 9.24
N PRO A 43 -16.01 15.92 8.91
CA PRO A 43 -16.43 15.64 7.53
C PRO A 43 -16.03 16.70 6.50
N ASN A 44 -15.90 17.97 6.89
CA ASN A 44 -15.51 19.07 5.98
C ASN A 44 -14.04 18.99 5.54
N LEU A 45 -13.21 18.26 6.29
CA LEU A 45 -11.79 18.04 5.99
C LEU A 45 -11.57 16.79 5.14
N ILE A 46 -12.61 15.97 4.96
CA ILE A 46 -12.57 14.79 4.10
C ILE A 46 -12.70 15.22 2.64
N ARG A 47 -11.76 14.76 1.83
CA ARG A 47 -11.72 14.96 0.38
C ARG A 47 -12.03 13.66 -0.32
N GLN A 48 -12.45 13.74 -1.58
CA GLN A 48 -12.71 12.58 -2.42
C GLN A 48 -11.85 12.64 -3.67
N ARG A 49 -11.35 11.47 -4.09
CA ARG A 49 -10.62 11.32 -5.35
C ARG A 49 -11.11 10.09 -6.11
N ALA A 50 -10.95 10.11 -7.42
CA ALA A 50 -11.13 8.93 -8.25
C ALA A 50 -10.17 7.82 -7.78
N GLY A 51 -10.73 6.70 -7.33
CA GLY A 51 -10.02 5.49 -6.97
C GLY A 51 -10.01 4.48 -8.10
N ARG A 52 -10.30 3.22 -7.76
CA ARG A 52 -10.35 2.12 -8.73
C ARG A 52 -11.53 2.30 -9.69
N ARG A 53 -11.31 1.98 -10.95
CA ARG A 53 -12.40 1.78 -11.92
C ARG A 53 -12.81 0.32 -11.90
N ASP A 54 -14.10 0.04 -11.80
CA ASP A 54 -14.64 -1.32 -11.88
C ASP A 54 -14.55 -1.87 -13.33
N ARG A 55 -15.04 -3.09 -13.53
CA ARG A 55 -15.08 -3.71 -14.86
C ARG A 55 -16.13 -3.09 -15.79
N ASP A 56 -17.16 -2.48 -15.21
CA ASP A 56 -18.28 -1.86 -15.92
C ASP A 56 -17.99 -0.41 -16.34
N GLY A 57 -16.83 0.13 -15.93
CA GLY A 57 -16.35 1.46 -16.26
C GLY A 57 -16.65 2.53 -15.21
N ASN A 58 -17.35 2.21 -14.12
CA ASN A 58 -17.64 3.15 -13.04
C ASN A 58 -16.40 3.40 -12.18
N VAL A 59 -16.24 4.65 -11.76
CA VAL A 59 -15.12 5.07 -10.92
C VAL A 59 -15.57 5.11 -9.47
N HIS A 60 -14.96 4.28 -8.63
CA HIS A 60 -15.20 4.33 -7.19
C HIS A 60 -14.45 5.54 -6.61
N MET A 61 -15.19 6.40 -5.91
CA MET A 61 -14.60 7.53 -5.19
C MET A 61 -14.01 7.04 -3.87
N VAL A 62 -12.81 7.48 -3.56
CA VAL A 62 -12.09 7.16 -2.32
C VAL A 62 -11.99 8.41 -1.47
N GLU A 63 -12.46 8.31 -0.23
CA GLU A 63 -12.32 9.34 0.78
C GLU A 63 -10.89 9.38 1.32
N TYR A 64 -10.35 10.58 1.53
CA TYR A 64 -9.04 10.77 2.11
C TYR A 64 -8.94 12.10 2.85
N VAL A 65 -7.99 12.18 3.77
CA VAL A 65 -7.55 13.45 4.39
C VAL A 65 -6.25 13.93 3.76
N GLU A 66 -6.10 15.25 3.70
CA GLU A 66 -4.84 15.88 3.28
C GLU A 66 -3.75 15.67 4.33
N TRP A 67 -2.49 15.74 3.90
CA TRP A 67 -1.36 15.49 4.81
C TRP A 67 -1.25 16.56 5.90
N HIS A 68 -1.54 17.83 5.57
CA HIS A 68 -1.47 18.93 6.53
C HIS A 68 -2.53 18.78 7.61
N THR A 69 -3.74 18.29 7.28
CA THR A 69 -4.77 17.98 8.27
C THR A 69 -4.31 16.92 9.27
N VAL A 70 -3.53 15.94 8.82
CA VAL A 70 -2.93 14.94 9.73
C VAL A 70 -1.88 15.57 10.63
N ALA A 71 -1.07 16.50 10.11
CA ALA A 71 -0.10 17.25 10.91
C ALA A 71 -0.80 18.14 11.95
N ASP A 72 -1.84 18.88 11.56
CA ASP A 72 -2.63 19.74 12.46
C ASP A 72 -3.22 18.92 13.63
N VAL A 73 -3.80 17.73 13.33
CA VAL A 73 -4.33 16.83 14.37
C VAL A 73 -3.23 16.32 15.32
N LEU A 74 -2.03 16.06 14.79
CA LEU A 74 -0.88 15.65 15.61
C LEU A 74 -0.39 16.81 16.49
N ASP A 75 -0.29 18.02 15.95
CA ASP A 75 0.12 19.22 16.69
C ASP A 75 -0.86 19.53 17.84
N ASP A 76 -2.16 19.41 17.59
CA ASP A 76 -3.20 19.72 18.58
C ASP A 76 -3.28 18.70 19.72
N ASN A 77 -3.05 17.42 19.44
CA ASN A 77 -3.34 16.32 20.37
C ASN A 77 -2.09 15.58 20.89
N ALA A 78 -0.95 15.76 20.23
CA ALA A 78 0.31 15.09 20.53
C ALA A 78 1.50 16.03 20.20
N PRO A 79 1.62 17.21 20.85
CA PRO A 79 2.55 18.27 20.43
C PRO A 79 4.04 17.89 20.51
N ASN A 80 4.37 16.78 21.18
CA ASN A 80 5.71 16.21 21.26
C ASN A 80 5.98 15.15 20.18
N TRP A 81 5.10 15.00 19.18
CA TRP A 81 5.28 14.06 18.10
C TRP A 81 6.54 14.39 17.28
N ALA A 82 7.17 13.36 16.73
CA ALA A 82 8.34 13.50 15.87
C ALA A 82 8.12 12.77 14.54
N HIS A 83 8.62 13.38 13.48
CA HIS A 83 8.63 12.84 12.12
C HIS A 83 10.05 12.50 11.68
N ALA A 84 10.26 11.32 11.10
CA ALA A 84 11.53 10.95 10.48
C ALA A 84 11.31 10.14 9.20
N VAL A 85 11.96 10.55 8.11
CA VAL A 85 12.08 9.72 6.91
C VAL A 85 13.16 8.66 7.18
N LYS A 86 12.75 7.40 7.22
CA LYS A 86 13.63 6.27 7.56
C LYS A 86 14.36 5.73 6.35
N ASP A 87 13.69 5.74 5.20
CA ASP A 87 14.18 5.08 3.99
C ASP A 87 13.47 5.61 2.74
N ILE A 88 14.22 5.70 1.64
CA ILE A 88 13.73 6.08 0.32
C ILE A 88 14.32 5.09 -0.68
N ARG A 89 13.47 4.30 -1.34
CA ARG A 89 13.88 3.32 -2.35
C ARG A 89 13.15 3.56 -3.67
N SER A 90 13.89 3.52 -4.76
CA SER A 90 13.33 3.51 -6.11
C SER A 90 13.29 2.09 -6.65
N ILE A 91 12.10 1.63 -7.06
CA ILE A 91 11.86 0.30 -7.64
C ILE A 91 11.16 0.54 -8.99
N GLY A 92 11.92 0.45 -10.08
CA GLY A 92 11.41 0.76 -11.41
C GLY A 92 10.97 2.22 -11.54
N ASP A 93 9.71 2.44 -11.90
CA ASP A 93 9.09 3.76 -12.03
C ASP A 93 8.42 4.27 -10.74
N ILE A 94 8.52 3.50 -9.65
CA ILE A 94 7.93 3.80 -8.34
C ILE A 94 9.02 4.19 -7.35
N VAL A 95 8.74 5.21 -6.54
CA VAL A 95 9.49 5.51 -5.32
C VAL A 95 8.66 5.09 -4.11
N THR A 96 9.30 4.42 -3.18
CA THR A 96 8.77 3.98 -1.90
C THR A 96 9.48 4.77 -0.81
N VAL A 97 8.70 5.42 0.05
CA VAL A 97 9.21 6.20 1.19
C VAL A 97 8.68 5.57 2.47
N THR A 98 9.57 5.31 3.42
CA THR A 98 9.20 4.85 4.77
C THR A 98 9.36 6.00 5.74
N VAL A 99 8.30 6.33 6.47
CA VAL A 99 8.26 7.38 7.49
C VAL A 99 7.98 6.75 8.85
N ALA A 100 8.64 7.24 9.89
CA ALA A 100 8.34 6.94 11.28
C ALA A 100 7.71 8.15 11.96
N ILE A 101 6.60 7.94 12.67
CA ILE A 101 6.04 8.88 13.64
C ILE A 101 6.32 8.33 15.04
N THR A 102 6.84 9.17 15.93
CA THR A 102 7.05 8.83 17.35
C THR A 102 6.24 9.78 18.23
N ILE A 103 5.49 9.24 19.19
CA ILE A 103 4.69 9.98 20.18
C ILE A 103 4.93 9.32 21.53
N ASP A 104 5.32 10.07 22.56
CA ASP A 104 5.58 9.56 23.91
C ASP A 104 6.48 8.30 23.95
N GLY A 105 7.50 8.25 23.09
CA GLY A 105 8.41 7.10 22.97
C GLY A 105 7.87 5.90 22.18
N VAL A 106 6.63 5.94 21.70
CA VAL A 106 6.05 4.90 20.83
C VAL A 106 6.22 5.29 19.37
N THR A 107 6.90 4.44 18.60
CA THR A 107 7.13 4.66 17.16
C THR A 107 6.26 3.75 16.31
N ARG A 108 5.63 4.31 15.27
CA ARG A 108 4.95 3.55 14.22
C ARG A 108 5.35 4.04 12.84
N GLU A 109 5.60 3.10 11.96
CA GLU A 109 6.07 3.38 10.61
C GLU A 109 4.96 3.26 9.57
N GLY A 110 5.05 4.03 8.49
CA GLY A 110 4.17 4.00 7.34
C GLY A 110 4.98 3.99 6.05
N ILE A 111 4.45 3.33 5.03
CA ILE A 111 5.09 3.22 3.71
C ILE A 111 4.21 3.90 2.70
N GLY A 112 4.72 4.90 2.01
CA GLY A 112 4.03 5.60 0.94
C GLY A 112 4.70 5.38 -0.41
N THR A 113 3.92 5.54 -1.47
CA THR A 113 4.40 5.31 -2.85
C THR A 113 4.04 6.45 -3.79
N GLY A 114 4.88 6.64 -4.79
CA GLY A 114 4.68 7.66 -5.82
C GLY A 114 5.50 7.37 -7.06
N LYS A 115 5.37 8.21 -8.09
CA LYS A 115 6.18 8.09 -9.30
C LYS A 115 7.61 8.55 -9.03
N ALA A 116 8.61 7.75 -9.38
CA ALA A 116 10.02 8.07 -9.15
C ALA A 116 10.51 9.22 -10.05
N ILE A 117 9.93 9.37 -11.24
CA ILE A 117 10.39 10.32 -12.27
C ILE A 117 9.95 11.77 -12.04
N SER A 118 9.15 12.05 -11.01
CA SER A 118 8.67 13.41 -10.73
C SER A 118 8.84 13.77 -9.27
N GLU A 119 9.27 15.02 -9.02
CA GLU A 119 9.34 15.61 -7.68
C GLU A 119 7.99 15.51 -6.96
N THR A 120 6.90 15.75 -7.69
CA THR A 120 5.54 15.60 -7.20
C THR A 120 5.22 14.17 -6.76
N GLY A 121 5.81 13.16 -7.41
CA GLY A 121 5.65 11.75 -7.04
C GLY A 121 6.41 11.41 -5.76
N ILE A 122 7.62 11.92 -5.61
CA ILE A 122 8.43 11.76 -4.38
C ILE A 122 7.72 12.42 -3.19
N LYS A 123 7.29 13.69 -3.33
CA LYS A 123 6.52 14.40 -2.30
C LYS A 123 5.24 13.65 -1.92
N LYS A 124 4.51 13.15 -2.92
CA LYS A 124 3.31 12.34 -2.69
C LYS A 124 3.62 11.06 -1.91
N ALA A 125 4.74 10.40 -2.18
CA ALA A 125 5.14 9.18 -1.47
C ALA A 125 5.41 9.47 0.01
N GLU A 126 6.11 10.55 0.33
CA GLU A 126 6.32 10.97 1.72
C GLU A 126 5.00 11.31 2.43
N HIS A 127 4.14 12.11 1.79
CA HIS A 127 2.83 12.45 2.35
C HIS A 127 1.96 11.22 2.59
N ASP A 128 1.97 10.24 1.69
CA ASP A 128 1.25 8.97 1.86
C ASP A 128 1.84 8.14 3.02
N ALA A 129 3.17 8.12 3.15
CA ALA A 129 3.87 7.42 4.23
C ALA A 129 3.51 8.01 5.60
N LEU A 130 3.54 9.34 5.73
CA LEU A 130 3.12 10.08 6.92
C LEU A 130 1.69 9.70 7.33
N LYS A 131 0.74 9.79 6.38
CA LYS A 131 -0.67 9.44 6.66
C LYS A 131 -0.84 7.99 7.09
N ARG A 132 -0.10 7.05 6.47
CA ARG A 132 -0.15 5.63 6.83
C ARG A 132 0.47 5.33 8.20
N ALA A 133 1.50 6.07 8.60
CA ALA A 133 2.05 6.00 9.95
C ALA A 133 1.04 6.51 10.99
N ALA A 134 0.43 7.67 10.71
CA ALA A 134 -0.56 8.33 11.55
C ALA A 134 -1.83 7.48 11.79
N VAL A 135 -2.33 6.79 10.76
CA VAL A 135 -3.49 5.89 10.88
C VAL A 135 -3.27 4.79 11.91
N LYS A 136 -2.03 4.32 12.07
CA LYS A 136 -1.67 3.32 13.08
C LYS A 136 -1.81 3.85 14.50
N PHE A 137 -1.76 5.17 14.73
CA PHE A 137 -2.13 5.83 15.99
C PHE A 137 -3.63 6.02 16.18
N GLY A 138 -4.40 6.13 15.11
CA GLY A 138 -5.86 6.24 15.18
C GLY A 138 -6.45 7.28 14.25
N ILE A 139 -5.61 8.19 13.75
CA ILE A 139 -6.01 9.34 12.95
C ILE A 139 -6.67 8.88 11.65
N ALA A 140 -7.89 9.34 11.38
CA ALA A 140 -8.65 9.04 10.17
C ALA A 140 -8.80 7.53 9.86
N ARG A 141 -8.72 6.67 10.89
CA ARG A 141 -8.76 5.20 10.71
C ARG A 141 -10.11 4.73 10.16
N GLU A 142 -11.18 5.46 10.45
CA GLU A 142 -12.52 5.22 9.93
C GLU A 142 -12.59 5.26 8.40
N LEU A 143 -11.75 6.07 7.74
CA LEU A 143 -11.73 6.16 6.27
C LEU A 143 -11.19 4.87 5.64
N TYR A 144 -10.19 4.25 6.28
CA TYR A 144 -9.63 2.97 5.84
C TYR A 144 -10.59 1.82 6.09
N LYS A 145 -11.34 1.85 7.20
CA LYS A 145 -12.35 0.83 7.48
C LYS A 145 -13.46 0.87 6.44
N LYS A 146 -14.01 2.06 6.14
CA LYS A 146 -15.02 2.24 5.09
C LYS A 146 -14.52 1.77 3.73
N GLU A 147 -13.28 2.08 3.37
CA GLU A 147 -12.68 1.63 2.10
C GLU A 147 -12.59 0.10 2.05
N PHE A 148 -12.14 -0.54 3.15
CA PHE A 148 -12.06 -1.99 3.24
C PHE A 148 -13.44 -2.66 3.16
N ASP A 149 -14.40 -2.19 3.96
CA ASP A 149 -15.79 -2.68 3.96
C ASP A 149 -16.44 -2.52 2.57
N ALA A 150 -16.13 -1.44 1.83
CA ALA A 150 -16.62 -1.24 0.47
C ALA A 150 -15.99 -2.21 -0.53
N ILE A 151 -14.71 -2.57 -0.36
CA ILE A 151 -14.04 -3.59 -1.17
C ILE A 151 -14.65 -4.97 -0.87
N GLU A 152 -14.81 -5.32 0.41
CA GLU A 152 -15.44 -6.58 0.82
C GLU A 152 -16.87 -6.69 0.29
N GLN A 153 -17.70 -5.65 0.34
CA GLN A 153 -19.05 -5.70 -0.23
C GLN A 153 -19.07 -5.92 -1.75
N THR A 154 -18.08 -5.41 -2.49
CA THR A 154 -17.94 -5.72 -3.92
C THR A 154 -17.50 -7.17 -4.18
N ASP A 155 -16.81 -7.78 -3.22
CA ASP A 155 -16.33 -9.17 -3.30
C ASP A 155 -17.35 -10.18 -2.72
N GLU A 156 -18.16 -9.81 -1.72
CA GLU A 156 -19.18 -10.64 -1.08
C GLU A 156 -20.47 -10.80 -1.92
N GLY A 157 -20.68 -9.91 -2.89
CA GLY A 157 -21.66 -10.13 -3.96
C GLY A 157 -21.22 -11.17 -4.99
N GLN A 158 -19.96 -11.61 -4.96
CA GLN A 158 -19.47 -12.73 -5.76
C GLN A 158 -19.58 -14.01 -4.93
N VAL A 159 -20.75 -14.65 -5.02
CA VAL A 159 -20.79 -16.11 -4.96
C VAL A 159 -19.68 -16.60 -5.89
N PHE A 160 -18.73 -17.38 -5.38
CA PHE A 160 -17.76 -18.12 -6.17
C PHE A 160 -18.51 -19.17 -7.02
N GLU A 161 -19.30 -18.70 -7.97
CA GLU A 161 -19.60 -19.45 -9.18
C GLU A 161 -18.24 -19.74 -9.83
N PRO A 162 -17.95 -21.01 -10.20
CA PRO A 162 -16.71 -21.33 -10.88
C PRO A 162 -16.59 -20.41 -12.09
N LYS A 163 -15.55 -19.57 -12.12
CA LYS A 163 -15.29 -18.55 -13.15
C LYS A 163 -15.71 -19.09 -14.52
N ALA A 164 -16.85 -18.61 -15.02
CA ALA A 164 -17.25 -18.90 -16.38
C ALA A 164 -16.06 -18.49 -17.27
N ILE A 165 -15.63 -19.43 -18.11
CA ILE A 165 -14.60 -19.24 -19.12
C ILE A 165 -14.96 -17.96 -19.86
N SER A 166 -14.16 -16.90 -19.68
CA SER A 166 -14.41 -15.65 -20.40
C SER A 166 -14.23 -15.96 -21.87
N ASP A 167 -15.31 -15.85 -22.63
CA ASP A 167 -15.29 -16.11 -24.07
C ASP A 167 -14.11 -15.36 -24.69
N PRO A 168 -13.20 -16.06 -25.38
CA PRO A 168 -11.99 -15.43 -25.91
C PRO A 168 -12.30 -14.45 -27.04
N ILE A 169 -13.49 -14.57 -27.64
CA ILE A 169 -13.97 -13.74 -28.75
C ILE A 169 -14.64 -12.47 -28.22
N ALA A 170 -14.23 -11.32 -28.79
CA ALA A 170 -14.80 -10.02 -28.48
C ALA A 170 -16.29 -9.95 -28.83
N LYS A 171 -17.11 -9.51 -27.87
CA LYS A 171 -18.57 -9.38 -28.08
C LYS A 171 -18.98 -8.03 -28.68
N SER A 172 -18.04 -7.08 -28.75
CA SER A 172 -18.26 -5.74 -29.30
C SER A 172 -16.98 -5.13 -29.84
N LEU A 173 -17.09 -4.11 -30.71
CA LEU A 173 -15.93 -3.34 -31.20
C LEU A 173 -15.15 -2.68 -30.07
N GLY A 174 -15.84 -2.28 -28.99
CA GLY A 174 -15.22 -1.70 -27.80
C GLY A 174 -14.42 -2.71 -26.98
N ASP A 175 -14.66 -4.00 -27.15
CA ASP A 175 -13.98 -5.10 -26.47
C ASP A 175 -12.93 -5.78 -27.36
N MET A 176 -12.89 -5.46 -28.65
CA MET A 176 -11.94 -6.03 -29.60
C MET A 176 -10.49 -5.68 -29.26
N VAL A 177 -9.58 -6.60 -29.57
CA VAL A 177 -8.14 -6.43 -29.42
C VAL A 177 -7.68 -5.10 -29.99
N THR A 178 -6.87 -4.38 -29.22
CA THR A 178 -6.39 -3.06 -29.63
C THR A 178 -5.19 -3.16 -30.57
N GLY A 179 -4.98 -2.15 -31.41
CA GLY A 179 -3.78 -2.07 -32.26
C GLY A 179 -2.46 -2.12 -31.47
N LYS A 180 -2.45 -1.61 -30.22
CA LYS A 180 -1.31 -1.75 -29.31
C LYS A 180 -1.06 -3.21 -28.91
N GLN A 181 -2.11 -3.95 -28.57
CA GLN A 181 -2.01 -5.37 -28.23
C GLN A 181 -1.58 -6.22 -29.43
N LEU A 182 -2.14 -5.98 -30.61
CA LEU A 182 -1.68 -6.61 -31.85
C LEU A 182 -0.20 -6.33 -32.11
N GLY A 183 0.25 -5.10 -31.88
CA GLY A 183 1.66 -4.73 -31.98
C GLY A 183 2.55 -5.52 -31.02
N MET A 184 2.13 -5.67 -29.76
CA MET A 184 2.86 -6.45 -28.75
C MET A 184 2.92 -7.94 -29.09
N ILE A 185 1.79 -8.54 -29.48
CA ILE A 185 1.72 -9.95 -29.89
C ILE A 185 2.69 -10.21 -31.04
N ARG A 186 2.66 -9.37 -32.08
CA ARG A 186 3.55 -9.50 -33.24
C ARG A 186 5.03 -9.32 -32.89
N ALA A 187 5.34 -8.40 -31.97
CA ALA A 187 6.72 -8.17 -31.53
C ALA A 187 7.28 -9.40 -30.80
N ILE A 188 6.55 -9.91 -29.80
CA ILE A 188 6.96 -11.08 -29.01
C ILE A 188 7.09 -12.32 -29.91
N ALA A 189 6.11 -12.54 -30.79
CA ALA A 189 6.10 -13.66 -31.72
C ALA A 189 7.32 -13.63 -32.66
N ARG A 190 7.67 -12.46 -33.19
CA ARG A 190 8.85 -12.28 -34.04
C ARG A 190 10.15 -12.51 -33.27
N GLU A 191 10.26 -11.97 -32.06
CA GLU A 191 11.47 -12.10 -31.24
C GLU A 191 11.72 -13.55 -30.78
N ALA A 192 10.64 -14.28 -30.45
CA ALA A 192 10.71 -15.65 -29.99
C ALA A 192 10.67 -16.69 -31.14
N ASN A 193 10.51 -16.25 -32.40
CA ASN A 193 10.26 -17.10 -33.56
C ASN A 193 9.08 -18.07 -33.35
N ILE A 194 7.98 -17.56 -32.79
CA ILE A 194 6.73 -18.27 -32.47
C ILE A 194 5.65 -17.86 -33.47
N ASP A 195 4.84 -18.80 -33.92
CA ASP A 195 3.63 -18.51 -34.69
C ASP A 195 2.47 -18.13 -33.76
N ALA A 196 2.25 -16.83 -33.59
CA ALA A 196 1.20 -16.32 -32.70
C ALA A 196 -0.21 -16.76 -33.11
N GLU A 197 -0.48 -16.95 -34.40
CA GLU A 197 -1.81 -17.32 -34.89
C GLU A 197 -2.11 -18.77 -34.53
N ALA A 198 -1.11 -19.65 -34.71
CA ALA A 198 -1.19 -21.04 -34.29
C ALA A 198 -1.37 -21.17 -32.77
N GLU A 199 -0.59 -20.41 -31.98
CA GLU A 199 -0.70 -20.40 -30.52
C GLU A 199 -2.06 -19.87 -30.04
N CYS A 200 -2.57 -18.79 -30.67
CA CYS A 200 -3.90 -18.25 -30.38
C CYS A 200 -5.00 -19.28 -30.68
N SER A 201 -4.93 -19.92 -31.85
CA SER A 201 -5.88 -20.95 -32.26
C SER A 201 -5.83 -22.17 -31.33
N GLN A 202 -4.64 -22.58 -30.90
CA GLN A 202 -4.48 -23.70 -29.98
C GLN A 202 -4.99 -23.38 -28.57
N MET A 203 -4.68 -22.20 -28.06
CA MET A 203 -5.03 -21.76 -26.71
C MET A 203 -6.50 -21.40 -26.57
N MET A 204 -7.07 -20.74 -27.58
CA MET A 204 -8.36 -20.04 -27.47
C MET A 204 -9.36 -20.37 -28.58
N ARG A 205 -8.96 -21.13 -29.60
CA ARG A 205 -9.81 -21.58 -30.72
C ARG A 205 -10.47 -20.43 -31.51
N CYS A 206 -9.81 -19.29 -31.58
CA CYS A 206 -10.22 -18.13 -32.39
C CYS A 206 -9.02 -17.42 -33.02
N GLY A 207 -9.28 -16.52 -33.97
CA GLY A 207 -8.26 -15.69 -34.60
C GLY A 207 -7.78 -14.57 -33.67
N ILE A 208 -6.56 -14.08 -33.89
CA ILE A 208 -5.99 -13.01 -33.06
C ILE A 208 -6.83 -11.72 -33.15
N ASP A 209 -7.38 -11.43 -34.32
CA ASP A 209 -8.21 -10.26 -34.59
C ASP A 209 -9.61 -10.34 -33.98
N GLU A 210 -10.05 -11.53 -33.61
CA GLU A 210 -11.34 -11.78 -32.95
C GLU A 210 -11.24 -11.67 -31.42
N LEU A 211 -10.03 -11.56 -30.87
CA LEU A 211 -9.81 -11.59 -29.43
C LEU A 211 -10.47 -10.42 -28.72
N SER A 212 -11.05 -10.71 -27.55
CA SER A 212 -11.32 -9.67 -26.56
C SER A 212 -10.02 -9.06 -26.04
N LYS A 213 -10.04 -7.83 -25.54
CA LYS A 213 -8.87 -7.17 -24.93
C LYS A 213 -8.27 -8.00 -23.80
N ARG A 214 -9.12 -8.74 -23.07
CA ARG A 214 -8.70 -9.62 -22.00
C ARG A 214 -7.98 -10.85 -22.55
N ALA A 215 -8.61 -11.56 -23.48
CA ALA A 215 -8.04 -12.72 -24.14
C ALA A 215 -6.70 -12.38 -24.84
N ALA A 216 -6.60 -11.19 -25.44
CA ALA A 216 -5.35 -10.69 -26.01
C ALA A 216 -4.25 -10.46 -24.95
N SER A 217 -4.62 -10.07 -23.72
CA SER A 217 -3.66 -9.92 -22.62
C SER A 217 -3.18 -11.28 -22.11
N ASP A 218 -4.09 -12.25 -22.01
CA ASP A 218 -3.76 -13.62 -21.62
C ASP A 218 -2.86 -14.30 -22.68
N LEU A 219 -3.09 -14.06 -23.97
CA LEU A 219 -2.22 -14.52 -25.07
C LEU A 219 -0.82 -13.87 -25.00
N ILE A 220 -0.73 -12.57 -24.69
CA ILE A 220 0.56 -11.89 -24.51
C ILE A 220 1.38 -12.53 -23.39
N GLU A 221 0.74 -12.84 -22.26
CA GLU A 221 1.40 -13.50 -21.13
C GLU A 221 1.90 -14.90 -21.52
N HIS A 222 1.08 -15.69 -22.22
CA HIS A 222 1.46 -17.00 -22.75
C HIS A 222 2.68 -16.91 -23.66
N LEU A 223 2.67 -16.00 -24.64
CA LEU A 223 3.79 -15.81 -25.57
C LEU A 223 5.08 -15.34 -24.85
N GLN A 224 4.97 -14.47 -23.85
CA GLN A 224 6.11 -14.06 -23.02
C GLN A 224 6.69 -15.23 -22.22
N ASN A 225 5.86 -16.14 -21.72
CA ASN A 225 6.30 -17.33 -21.02
C ASN A 225 7.02 -18.32 -21.96
N LEU A 226 6.51 -18.49 -23.19
CA LEU A 226 7.21 -19.27 -24.22
C LEU A 226 8.54 -18.62 -24.62
N GLN A 227 8.61 -17.29 -24.74
CA GLN A 227 9.85 -16.55 -24.99
C GLN A 227 10.88 -16.79 -23.87
N ARG A 228 10.47 -16.77 -22.60
CA ARG A 228 11.38 -17.06 -21.47
C ARG A 228 11.92 -18.50 -21.52
N ASN A 229 11.07 -19.45 -21.92
CA ASN A 229 11.46 -20.87 -22.00
C ASN A 229 12.37 -21.19 -23.20
N THR A 230 12.27 -20.44 -24.30
CA THR A 230 13.14 -20.61 -25.48
C THR A 230 14.54 -20.00 -25.30
N VAL A 231 14.69 -19.00 -24.43
CA VAL A 231 15.95 -18.26 -24.19
C VAL A 231 16.84 -18.91 -23.11
N THR A 232 16.48 -20.07 -22.56
CA THR A 232 17.35 -20.80 -21.61
C THR A 232 18.21 -21.85 -22.35
N PRO A 233 19.50 -21.59 -22.67
CA PRO A 233 20.38 -22.63 -23.17
C PRO A 233 20.69 -23.59 -22.02
N MET A 234 20.38 -24.87 -22.23
CA MET A 234 20.88 -26.01 -21.47
C MET A 234 22.42 -25.88 -21.36
N ARG A 235 22.91 -25.43 -20.19
CA ARG A 235 24.33 -25.49 -19.87
C ARG A 235 24.67 -26.97 -19.67
N ARG A 236 25.15 -27.64 -20.73
CA ARG A 236 25.74 -28.98 -20.62
C ARG A 236 26.88 -28.88 -19.62
N VAL A 237 26.69 -29.57 -18.50
CA VAL A 237 27.77 -29.90 -17.58
C VAL A 237 28.64 -30.92 -18.30
N GLY A 238 29.86 -30.51 -18.64
CA GLY A 238 30.96 -31.31 -19.12
C GLY A 238 32.23 -30.74 -18.51
#